data_AF-A0A3S3J5N0-F1
#
_entry.id   AF-A0A3S3J5N0-F1
#
_cell.length_a   1.000
_cell.length_b   1.000
_cell.length_c   1.000
_cell.angle_alpha   90.00
_cell.angle_beta   90.00
_cell.angle_gamma   90.00
#
_symmetry.space_group_name_H-M   'P 1'
#
loop_
_entity.id
_entity.type
_entity.pdbx_description
1 polymer ?
#
loop_
_entity_poly.entity_id
_entity_poly.type
_entity_poly.pdbx_seq_one_letter_code
_entity_poly.pdbx_strand_id
1 'polypeptide(L)'
;MNDQFPGPELWERTVGDIAATLPGATAVFRKFKIDFCCGGDLTLDSAAHRRGVDPAELESALVALGTRDGAGTAAAAMSNEVLIDHIQACYHEGHRHALPELMALSRKVEAVHREHPKVPAGLSEALRLLRSELEPHMAKEEAILFPAMLQWTEGKYDIPISELRHEHDDQGTTLRLLETLTDNFTLPEGACRSWQALYVGVAQLAEDLVEHIHLENNVLFPRFAVAESRP
;
A
#
# COMPACT_ATOMS: atom_id res chain seq x y z
N MET A 1 -16.19 -21.60 24.14
CA MET A 1 -14.98 -22.19 23.53
C MET A 1 -15.31 -22.34 22.05
N ASN A 2 -15.00 -21.32 21.26
CA ASN A 2 -15.06 -21.42 19.80
C ASN A 2 -13.60 -21.44 19.35
N ASP A 3 -13.11 -22.63 19.01
CA ASP A 3 -11.86 -22.80 18.28
C ASP A 3 -12.05 -22.24 16.88
N GLN A 4 -11.50 -21.05 16.63
CA GLN A 4 -11.19 -20.58 15.28
C GLN A 4 -9.67 -20.39 15.21
N PHE A 5 -8.96 -21.52 15.24
CA PHE A 5 -7.59 -21.62 14.75
C PHE A 5 -7.66 -21.95 13.25
N PRO A 6 -6.76 -21.41 12.41
CA PRO A 6 -6.87 -21.59 10.98
C PRO A 6 -6.43 -23.00 10.60
N GLY A 7 -7.37 -23.78 10.09
CA GLY A 7 -7.07 -24.97 9.31
C GLY A 7 -6.57 -24.59 7.90
N PRO A 8 -6.50 -25.57 6.96
CA PRO A 8 -6.14 -25.36 5.55
C PRO A 8 -6.83 -24.17 4.86
N GLU A 9 -7.96 -23.68 5.39
CA GLU A 9 -8.66 -22.49 4.91
C GLU A 9 -7.83 -21.19 4.90
N LEU A 10 -6.89 -20.97 5.84
CA LEU A 10 -6.11 -19.72 5.84
C LEU A 10 -5.17 -19.61 4.64
N TRP A 11 -4.54 -20.71 4.27
CA TRP A 11 -3.56 -20.74 3.19
C TRP A 11 -4.20 -20.58 1.79
N GLU A 12 -5.50 -20.87 1.68
CA GLU A 12 -6.32 -20.68 0.48
C GLU A 12 -6.94 -19.28 0.37
N ARG A 13 -7.02 -18.52 1.48
CA ARG A 13 -7.49 -17.13 1.45
C ARG A 13 -6.50 -16.23 0.73
N THR A 14 -7.02 -15.20 0.07
CA THR A 14 -6.18 -14.21 -0.60
C THR A 14 -5.55 -13.26 0.40
N VAL A 15 -4.36 -12.76 0.11
CA VAL A 15 -3.67 -11.81 1.00
C VAL A 15 -4.42 -10.49 1.12
N GLY A 16 -5.16 -10.08 0.09
CA GLY A 16 -6.05 -8.91 0.12
C GLY A 16 -7.23 -9.11 1.07
N ASP A 17 -7.87 -10.27 1.05
CA ASP A 17 -8.95 -10.61 1.99
C ASP A 17 -8.45 -10.64 3.44
N ILE A 18 -7.30 -11.28 3.68
CA ILE A 18 -6.69 -11.30 5.02
C ILE A 18 -6.35 -9.88 5.48
N ALA A 19 -5.74 -9.05 4.62
CA ALA A 19 -5.42 -7.66 4.94
C ALA A 19 -6.66 -6.84 5.29
N ALA A 20 -7.76 -7.03 4.56
CA ALA A 20 -9.01 -6.31 4.76
C ALA A 20 -9.78 -6.73 6.03
N THR A 21 -9.67 -8.00 6.44
CA THR A 21 -10.53 -8.59 7.48
C THR A 21 -9.82 -8.91 8.79
N LEU A 22 -8.48 -8.98 8.80
CA LEU A 22 -7.68 -9.25 10.00
C LEU A 22 -6.91 -7.99 10.44
N PRO A 23 -7.34 -7.31 11.52
CA PRO A 23 -6.65 -6.14 12.03
C PRO A 23 -5.16 -6.41 12.31
N GLY A 24 -4.29 -5.56 11.76
CA GLY A 24 -2.83 -5.68 11.90
C GLY A 24 -2.16 -6.61 10.89
N ALA A 25 -2.91 -7.28 10.00
CA ALA A 25 -2.33 -8.17 8.98
C ALA A 25 -1.43 -7.42 8.00
N THR A 26 -1.75 -6.17 7.64
CA THR A 26 -0.92 -5.34 6.76
C THR A 26 0.49 -5.16 7.32
N ALA A 27 0.64 -4.94 8.63
CA ALA A 27 1.93 -4.85 9.30
C ALA A 27 2.71 -6.18 9.26
N VAL A 28 2.02 -7.32 9.37
CA VAL A 28 2.64 -8.64 9.21
C VAL A 28 3.11 -8.83 7.77
N PHE A 29 2.28 -8.54 6.77
CA PHE A 29 2.67 -8.65 5.37
C PHE A 29 3.85 -7.74 5.00
N ARG A 30 3.89 -6.51 5.51
CA ARG A 30 5.06 -5.61 5.37
C ARG A 30 6.32 -6.25 5.93
N LYS A 31 6.28 -6.83 7.14
CA LYS A 31 7.42 -7.51 7.76
C LYS A 31 7.98 -8.63 6.88
N PHE A 32 7.09 -9.39 6.23
CA PHE A 32 7.45 -10.52 5.35
C PHE A 32 7.61 -10.12 3.87
N LYS A 33 7.54 -8.82 3.55
CA LYS A 33 7.58 -8.28 2.18
C LYS A 33 6.53 -8.90 1.24
N ILE A 34 5.40 -9.33 1.78
CA ILE A 34 4.27 -9.84 1.01
C ILE A 34 3.53 -8.67 0.39
N ASP A 35 3.34 -8.72 -0.93
CA ASP A 35 2.62 -7.70 -1.69
C ASP A 35 1.11 -7.93 -1.55
N PHE A 36 0.50 -7.23 -0.59
CA PHE A 36 -0.93 -7.35 -0.30
C PHE A 36 -1.76 -6.24 -0.96
N CYS A 37 -1.16 -5.16 -1.47
CA CYS A 37 -1.87 -4.04 -2.06
C CYS A 37 -2.19 -4.29 -3.54
N CYS A 38 -1.18 -4.57 -4.36
CA CYS A 38 -1.34 -4.90 -5.78
C CYS A 38 -1.51 -6.42 -5.98
N GLY A 39 -0.75 -7.22 -5.21
CA GLY A 39 -0.83 -8.69 -5.21
C GLY A 39 -2.01 -9.28 -4.43
N GLY A 40 -3.03 -8.48 -4.12
CA GLY A 40 -4.15 -8.81 -3.23
C GLY A 40 -4.88 -10.12 -3.57
N ASP A 41 -4.95 -10.49 -4.84
CA ASP A 41 -5.69 -11.66 -5.34
C ASP A 41 -4.92 -12.99 -5.17
N LEU A 42 -3.63 -12.95 -4.80
CA LEU A 42 -2.85 -14.15 -4.54
C LEU A 42 -3.27 -14.82 -3.24
N THR A 43 -3.32 -16.14 -3.23
CA THR A 43 -3.45 -16.89 -1.97
C THR A 43 -2.26 -16.64 -1.06
N LEU A 44 -2.46 -16.74 0.26
CA LEU A 44 -1.39 -16.64 1.24
C LEU A 44 -0.24 -17.62 0.91
N ASP A 45 -0.60 -18.84 0.49
CA ASP A 45 0.35 -19.86 0.05
C ASP A 45 1.21 -19.39 -1.14
N SER A 46 0.55 -18.90 -2.20
CA SER A 46 1.25 -18.41 -3.40
C SER A 46 2.14 -17.21 -3.08
N ALA A 47 1.66 -16.29 -2.26
CA ALA A 47 2.41 -15.10 -1.86
C ALA A 47 3.63 -15.44 -1.00
N ALA A 48 3.48 -16.36 -0.04
CA ALA A 48 4.58 -16.85 0.79
C ALA A 48 5.66 -17.55 -0.04
N HIS A 49 5.25 -18.45 -0.95
CA HIS A 49 6.17 -19.16 -1.85
C HIS A 49 6.95 -18.21 -2.76
N ARG A 50 6.30 -17.18 -3.32
CA ARG A 50 6.97 -16.17 -4.16
C ARG A 50 8.04 -15.38 -3.40
N ARG A 51 7.89 -15.21 -2.09
CA ARG A 51 8.83 -14.48 -1.24
C ARG A 51 9.84 -15.38 -0.52
N GLY A 52 9.68 -16.70 -0.60
CA GLY A 52 10.53 -17.65 0.12
C GLY A 52 10.41 -17.51 1.64
N VAL A 53 9.22 -17.12 2.13
CA VAL A 53 8.94 -16.94 3.56
C VAL A 53 8.72 -18.29 4.22
N ASP A 54 9.18 -18.46 5.46
CA ASP A 54 8.86 -19.64 6.26
C ASP A 54 7.36 -19.68 6.58
N PRO A 55 6.61 -20.70 6.12
CA PRO A 55 5.18 -20.78 6.35
C PRO A 55 4.81 -20.77 7.84
N ALA A 56 5.60 -21.43 8.69
CA ALA A 56 5.31 -21.53 10.11
C ALA A 56 5.48 -20.19 10.83
N GLU A 57 6.49 -19.39 10.45
CA GLU A 57 6.70 -18.06 11.02
C GLU A 57 5.58 -17.09 10.62
N LEU A 58 5.15 -17.14 9.35
CA LEU A 58 4.08 -16.29 8.83
C LEU A 58 2.73 -16.63 9.48
N GLU A 59 2.39 -17.93 9.54
CA GLU A 59 1.16 -18.39 10.18
C GLU A 59 1.13 -18.01 11.65
N SER A 60 2.22 -18.25 12.38
CA SER A 60 2.32 -17.87 13.79
C SER A 60 2.13 -16.37 14.00
N ALA A 61 2.67 -15.53 13.11
CA ALA A 61 2.51 -14.07 13.20
C ALA A 61 1.06 -13.63 12.97
N LEU A 62 0.36 -14.24 12.00
CA LEU A 62 -1.05 -13.94 11.69
C LEU A 62 -1.99 -14.43 12.79
N VAL A 63 -1.78 -15.65 13.31
CA VAL A 63 -2.57 -16.21 14.41
C VAL A 63 -2.46 -15.35 15.68
N ALA A 64 -1.27 -14.82 15.97
CA ALA A 64 -1.04 -13.92 17.11
C ALA A 64 -1.77 -12.56 17.01
N LEU A 65 -2.33 -12.20 15.86
CA LEU A 65 -3.22 -11.05 15.72
C LEU A 65 -4.64 -11.38 16.18
N GLY A 66 -5.16 -12.56 15.83
CA GLY A 66 -6.51 -13.00 16.18
C GLY A 66 -6.71 -13.23 17.69
N THR A 67 -5.62 -13.41 18.45
CA THR A 67 -5.66 -13.55 19.92
C THR A 67 -5.70 -12.20 20.66
N ARG A 68 -5.56 -11.07 19.96
CA ARG A 68 -5.60 -9.74 20.57
C ARG A 68 -7.00 -9.15 20.37
N ASP A 69 -7.76 -9.01 21.46
CA ASP A 69 -8.98 -8.20 21.50
C ASP A 69 -8.61 -6.72 21.30
N GLY A 70 -8.45 -6.32 20.04
CA GLY A 70 -8.08 -4.98 19.63
C GLY A 70 -9.11 -4.41 18.69
N ALA A 71 -9.92 -3.47 19.20
CA ALA A 71 -10.84 -2.64 18.45
C ALA A 71 -10.08 -1.72 17.47
N GLY A 72 -9.60 -2.27 16.36
CA GLY A 72 -9.41 -1.51 15.14
C GLY A 72 -10.73 -1.54 14.39
N THR A 73 -11.35 -0.39 14.16
CA THR A 73 -12.47 -0.31 13.21
C THR A 73 -11.94 -0.74 11.85
N ALA A 74 -12.20 -2.00 11.47
CA ALA A 74 -11.78 -2.54 10.19
C ALA A 74 -12.32 -1.63 9.08
N ALA A 75 -11.47 -1.18 8.15
CA ALA A 75 -11.90 -0.40 7.00
C ALA A 75 -13.05 -1.10 6.24
N ALA A 76 -13.09 -2.44 6.29
CA ALA A 76 -14.19 -3.27 5.80
C ALA A 76 -15.58 -2.91 6.37
N ALA A 77 -15.65 -2.34 7.58
CA ALA A 77 -16.90 -1.94 8.24
C ALA A 77 -17.32 -0.48 7.95
N MET A 78 -16.47 0.33 7.30
CA MET A 78 -16.81 1.71 6.93
C MET A 78 -17.81 1.74 5.76
N SER A 79 -18.71 2.73 5.75
CA SER A 79 -19.51 3.03 4.53
C SER A 79 -18.61 3.53 3.40
N ASN A 80 -19.11 3.51 2.17
CA ASN A 80 -18.34 3.97 1.02
C ASN A 80 -17.98 5.45 1.13
N GLU A 81 -18.90 6.27 1.63
CA GLU A 81 -18.68 7.71 1.88
C GLU A 81 -17.53 7.91 2.88
N VAL A 82 -17.58 7.22 4.02
CA VAL A 82 -16.57 7.37 5.07
C VAL A 82 -15.20 6.87 4.59
N LEU A 83 -15.16 5.78 3.84
CA LEU A 83 -13.91 5.23 3.31
C LEU A 83 -13.30 6.15 2.24
N ILE A 84 -14.11 6.69 1.33
CA ILE A 84 -13.68 7.64 0.31
C ILE A 84 -13.17 8.95 0.94
N ASP A 85 -13.88 9.47 1.94
CA ASP A 85 -13.44 10.67 2.68
C ASP A 85 -12.12 10.41 3.42
N HIS A 86 -11.98 9.22 4.02
CA HIS A 86 -10.75 8.81 4.68
C HIS A 86 -9.59 8.71 3.67
N ILE A 87 -9.81 8.12 2.50
CA ILE A 87 -8.80 7.99 1.44
C ILE A 87 -8.28 9.37 1.02
N GLN A 88 -9.19 10.29 0.69
CA GLN A 88 -8.83 11.64 0.26
C GLN A 88 -8.10 12.42 1.37
N ALA A 89 -8.66 12.42 2.60
CA ALA A 89 -8.16 13.26 3.68
C ALA A 89 -6.83 12.75 4.28
N CYS A 90 -6.66 11.42 4.39
CA CYS A 90 -5.49 10.84 5.03
C CYS A 90 -4.38 10.50 4.04
N TYR A 91 -4.72 10.08 2.81
CA TYR A 91 -3.73 9.64 1.83
C TYR A 91 -3.53 10.66 0.71
N HIS A 92 -4.57 11.08 -0.02
CA HIS A 92 -4.37 11.98 -1.15
C HIS A 92 -3.73 13.31 -0.73
N GLU A 93 -4.30 13.96 0.28
CA GLU A 93 -3.73 15.19 0.85
C GLU A 93 -2.36 14.96 1.51
N GLY A 94 -2.14 13.79 2.11
CA GLY A 94 -0.85 13.40 2.67
C GLY A 94 0.24 13.32 1.61
N HIS A 95 -0.04 12.63 0.50
CA HIS A 95 0.86 12.47 -0.64
C HIS A 95 1.18 13.82 -1.30
N ARG A 96 0.16 14.67 -1.51
CA ARG A 96 0.32 16.02 -2.07
C ARG A 96 1.23 16.91 -1.23
N HIS A 97 1.15 16.80 0.10
CA HIS A 97 2.04 17.54 1.00
C HIS A 97 3.45 16.94 1.05
N ALA A 98 3.57 15.61 1.18
CA ALA A 98 4.86 14.95 1.39
C ALA A 98 5.76 15.01 0.16
N LEU A 99 5.24 14.73 -1.04
CA LEU A 99 6.05 14.58 -2.25
C LEU A 99 6.91 15.81 -2.58
N PRO A 100 6.37 17.06 -2.62
CA PRO A 100 7.18 18.24 -2.89
C PRO A 100 8.32 18.46 -1.88
N GLU A 101 8.06 18.21 -0.60
CA GLU A 101 9.04 18.37 0.47
C GLU A 101 10.16 17.32 0.36
N LEU A 102 9.80 16.05 0.16
CA LEU A 102 10.75 14.96 0.00
C LEU A 102 11.60 15.12 -1.26
N MET A 103 11.01 15.58 -2.37
CA MET A 103 11.75 15.92 -3.58
C MET A 103 12.80 17.01 -3.32
N ALA A 104 12.43 18.07 -2.60
CA ALA A 104 13.36 19.16 -2.28
C ALA A 104 14.48 18.69 -1.34
N LEU A 105 14.14 17.89 -0.34
CA LEU A 105 15.11 17.33 0.61
C LEU A 105 16.06 16.33 -0.05
N SER A 106 15.55 15.49 -0.97
CA SER A 106 16.36 14.56 -1.76
C SER A 106 17.40 15.30 -2.60
N ARG A 107 16.99 16.32 -3.37
CA ARG A 107 17.94 17.14 -4.15
C ARG A 107 19.06 17.71 -3.30
N LYS A 108 18.72 18.18 -2.08
CA LYS A 108 19.72 18.71 -1.15
C LYS A 108 20.69 17.63 -0.67
N VAL A 109 20.17 16.47 -0.27
CA VAL A 109 21.00 15.34 0.19
C VAL A 109 21.92 14.87 -0.94
N GLU A 110 21.38 14.66 -2.14
CA GLU A 110 22.14 14.25 -3.32
C GLU A 110 23.24 15.26 -3.68
N ALA A 111 22.95 16.57 -3.64
CA ALA A 111 23.93 17.60 -3.95
C ALA A 111 25.05 17.72 -2.91
N VAL A 112 24.70 17.70 -1.62
CA VAL A 112 25.67 17.86 -0.51
C VAL A 112 26.55 16.61 -0.35
N HIS A 113 25.97 15.43 -0.54
CA HIS A 113 26.64 14.15 -0.33
C HIS A 113 27.05 13.46 -1.64
N ARG A 114 27.15 14.18 -2.76
CA ARG A 114 27.42 13.61 -4.09
C ARG A 114 28.63 12.67 -4.18
N GLU A 115 29.66 12.91 -3.36
CA GLU A 115 30.89 12.10 -3.31
C GLU A 115 30.80 10.92 -2.32
N HIS A 116 29.72 10.83 -1.54
CA HIS A 116 29.52 9.77 -0.58
C HIS A 116 29.07 8.50 -1.31
N PRO A 117 29.72 7.34 -1.09
CA PRO A 117 29.46 6.12 -1.87
C PRO A 117 28.03 5.57 -1.71
N LYS A 118 27.37 5.91 -0.59
CA LYS A 118 25.97 5.52 -0.31
C LYS A 118 24.94 6.60 -0.63
N VAL A 119 25.31 7.71 -1.29
CA VAL A 119 24.35 8.76 -1.65
C VAL A 119 23.20 8.16 -2.47
N PRO A 120 21.92 8.50 -2.18
CA PRO A 120 20.77 7.96 -2.90
C PRO A 120 20.59 8.68 -4.25
N ALA A 121 21.59 8.56 -5.12
CA ALA A 121 21.61 9.24 -6.41
C ALA A 121 20.41 8.82 -7.27
N GLY A 122 19.61 9.79 -7.72
CA GLY A 122 18.40 9.55 -8.51
C GLY A 122 17.11 9.49 -7.68
N LEU A 123 17.18 9.55 -6.35
CA LEU A 123 15.99 9.51 -5.49
C LEU A 123 15.04 10.69 -5.75
N SER A 124 15.55 11.90 -5.99
CA SER A 124 14.69 13.03 -6.34
C SER A 124 13.94 12.82 -7.65
N GLU A 125 14.54 12.10 -8.61
CA GLU A 125 13.89 11.82 -9.89
C GLU A 125 12.85 10.72 -9.76
N ALA A 126 13.12 9.68 -8.96
CA ALA A 126 12.12 8.66 -8.63
C ALA A 126 10.90 9.26 -7.90
N LEU A 127 11.12 10.17 -6.94
CA LEU A 127 10.03 10.90 -6.27
C LEU A 127 9.25 11.80 -7.24
N ARG A 128 9.93 12.42 -8.21
CA ARG A 128 9.27 13.22 -9.25
C ARG A 128 8.41 12.35 -10.17
N LEU A 129 8.92 11.17 -10.55
CA LEU A 129 8.17 10.18 -11.33
C LEU A 129 6.92 9.76 -10.58
N LEU A 130 7.05 9.35 -9.31
CA LEU A 130 5.91 8.95 -8.47
C LEU A 130 4.85 10.05 -8.40
N ARG A 131 5.26 11.30 -8.23
CA ARG A 131 4.32 12.44 -8.25
C ARG A 131 3.62 12.60 -9.59
N SER A 132 4.33 12.43 -10.70
CA SER A 132 3.74 12.55 -12.04
C SER A 132 2.77 11.42 -12.39
N GLU A 133 2.89 10.26 -11.73
CA GLU A 133 1.96 9.14 -11.81
C GLU A 133 0.75 9.36 -10.88
N LEU A 134 1.02 9.71 -9.62
CA LEU A 134 0.02 9.74 -8.56
C LEU A 134 -0.92 10.95 -8.63
N GLU A 135 -0.44 12.15 -9.00
CA GLU A 135 -1.29 13.34 -9.07
C GLU A 135 -2.44 13.22 -10.09
N PRO A 136 -2.19 12.86 -11.38
CA PRO A 136 -3.29 12.70 -12.33
C PRO A 136 -4.21 11.53 -11.98
N HIS A 137 -3.66 10.46 -11.37
CA HIS A 137 -4.43 9.32 -10.89
C HIS A 137 -5.42 9.73 -9.79
N MET A 138 -4.94 10.34 -8.68
CA MET A 138 -5.81 10.83 -7.61
C MET A 138 -6.83 11.86 -8.10
N ALA A 139 -6.44 12.74 -9.02
CA ALA A 139 -7.36 13.72 -9.61
C ALA A 139 -8.48 13.05 -10.43
N LYS A 140 -8.17 11.97 -11.15
CA LYS A 140 -9.16 11.16 -11.88
C LYS A 140 -10.14 10.50 -10.90
N GLU A 141 -9.63 10.01 -9.77
CA GLU A 141 -10.45 9.37 -8.75
C GLU A 141 -11.42 10.35 -8.08
N GLU A 142 -10.89 11.48 -7.62
CA GLU A 142 -11.66 12.53 -6.95
C GLU A 142 -12.72 13.17 -7.86
N ALA A 143 -12.37 13.43 -9.13
CA ALA A 143 -13.25 14.15 -10.05
C ALA A 143 -14.30 13.25 -10.71
N ILE A 144 -14.01 11.95 -10.88
CA ILE A 144 -14.82 11.05 -11.70
C ILE A 144 -15.20 9.80 -10.92
N LEU A 145 -14.23 9.06 -10.40
CA LEU A 145 -14.46 7.73 -9.83
C LEU A 145 -15.30 7.76 -8.56
N PHE A 146 -14.85 8.48 -7.54
CA PHE A 146 -15.50 8.54 -6.24
C PHE A 146 -16.92 9.13 -6.34
N PRO A 147 -17.17 10.23 -7.07
CA PRO A 147 -18.52 10.70 -7.29
C PRO A 147 -19.43 9.66 -7.99
N ALA A 148 -18.90 8.93 -8.98
CA ALA A 148 -19.64 7.88 -9.65
C ALA A 148 -19.96 6.69 -8.72
N MET A 149 -19.02 6.29 -7.86
CA MET A 149 -19.22 5.25 -6.85
C MET A 149 -20.31 5.64 -5.83
N LEU A 150 -20.33 6.89 -5.38
CA LEU A 150 -21.36 7.38 -4.44
C LEU A 150 -22.76 7.48 -5.06
N GLN A 151 -22.84 7.68 -6.37
CA GLN A 151 -24.09 7.69 -7.13
C GLN A 151 -24.47 6.32 -7.69
N TRP A 152 -23.62 5.31 -7.48
CA TRP A 152 -23.80 4.00 -8.07
C TRP A 152 -25.07 3.34 -7.52
N THR A 153 -25.97 3.02 -8.44
CA THR A 153 -27.08 2.11 -8.19
C THR A 153 -26.74 0.84 -8.94
N GLU A 154 -26.77 -0.31 -8.24
CA GLU A 154 -26.27 -1.61 -8.71
C GLU A 154 -26.45 -1.83 -10.22
N GLY A 155 -25.33 -2.06 -10.92
CA GLY A 155 -25.31 -2.55 -12.30
C GLY A 155 -25.52 -1.52 -13.42
N LYS A 156 -25.44 -0.21 -13.17
CA LYS A 156 -25.65 0.81 -14.23
C LYS A 156 -24.40 1.28 -14.99
N TYR A 157 -23.19 1.06 -14.47
CA TYR A 157 -21.96 1.56 -15.07
C TYR A 157 -20.80 0.59 -14.85
N ASP A 158 -20.06 0.29 -15.92
CA ASP A 158 -18.75 -0.36 -15.82
C ASP A 158 -17.75 0.68 -15.33
N ILE A 159 -17.29 0.50 -14.10
CA ILE A 159 -16.19 1.30 -13.55
C ILE A 159 -14.88 0.66 -14.04
N PRO A 160 -13.95 1.41 -14.67
CA PRO A 160 -12.70 0.87 -15.22
C PRO A 160 -11.66 0.54 -14.14
N ILE A 161 -12.03 -0.32 -13.18
CA ILE A 161 -11.20 -0.75 -12.05
C ILE A 161 -9.87 -1.37 -12.53
N SER A 162 -9.87 -2.05 -13.68
CA SER A 162 -8.67 -2.67 -14.23
C SER A 162 -7.61 -1.65 -14.65
N GLU A 163 -8.01 -0.49 -15.17
CA GLU A 163 -7.08 0.59 -15.54
C GLU A 163 -6.45 1.21 -14.29
N LEU A 164 -7.24 1.46 -13.25
CA LEU A 164 -6.75 1.97 -11.97
C LEU A 164 -5.78 0.99 -11.29
N ARG A 165 -6.10 -0.31 -11.30
CA ARG A 165 -5.19 -1.35 -10.80
C ARG A 165 -3.87 -1.40 -11.58
N HIS A 166 -3.90 -1.15 -12.89
CA HIS A 166 -2.67 -1.07 -13.68
C HIS A 166 -1.81 0.15 -13.29
N GLU A 167 -2.44 1.31 -13.06
CA GLU A 167 -1.75 2.49 -12.53
C GLU A 167 -1.16 2.22 -11.14
N HIS A 168 -1.84 1.46 -10.28
CA HIS A 168 -1.30 1.00 -9.00
C HIS A 168 -0.07 0.09 -9.14
N ASP A 169 -0.05 -0.79 -10.14
CA ASP A 169 1.13 -1.65 -10.42
C ASP A 169 2.35 -0.82 -10.84
N ASP A 170 2.15 0.23 -11.63
CA ASP A 170 3.19 1.17 -12.04
C ASP A 170 3.74 1.94 -10.83
N GLN A 171 2.85 2.49 -9.98
CA GLN A 171 3.22 3.14 -8.72
C GLN A 171 3.99 2.18 -7.79
N GLY A 172 3.56 0.92 -7.70
CA GLY A 172 4.26 -0.13 -6.96
C GLY A 172 5.66 -0.43 -7.50
N THR A 173 5.87 -0.28 -8.81
CA THR A 173 7.21 -0.36 -9.43
C THR A 173 8.08 0.81 -9.00
N THR A 174 7.54 2.03 -8.99
CA THR A 174 8.25 3.21 -8.51
C THR A 174 8.60 3.11 -7.02
N LEU A 175 7.73 2.55 -6.17
CA LEU A 175 8.03 2.28 -4.75
C LEU A 175 9.24 1.34 -4.59
N ARG A 176 9.31 0.24 -5.35
CA ARG A 176 10.46 -0.67 -5.32
C ARG A 176 11.77 0.01 -5.73
N LEU A 177 11.68 0.98 -6.65
CA LEU A 177 12.83 1.81 -7.01
C LEU A 177 13.28 2.68 -5.83
N LEU A 178 12.35 3.31 -5.10
CA LEU A 178 12.67 4.09 -3.89
C LEU A 178 13.36 3.22 -2.83
N GLU A 179 12.84 2.01 -2.57
CA GLU A 179 13.47 1.04 -1.66
C GLU A 179 14.89 0.69 -2.11
N THR A 180 15.09 0.44 -3.40
CA THR A 180 16.41 0.09 -3.96
C THR A 180 17.41 1.24 -3.80
N LEU A 181 17.02 2.46 -4.14
CA LEU A 181 17.87 3.66 -4.06
C LEU A 181 18.25 4.03 -2.62
N THR A 182 17.49 3.55 -1.64
CA THR A 182 17.65 3.88 -0.23
C THR A 182 18.16 2.70 0.61
N ASP A 183 18.52 1.58 -0.03
CA ASP A 183 18.90 0.35 0.66
C ASP A 183 17.84 -0.08 1.70
N ASN A 184 16.58 -0.16 1.27
CA ASN A 184 15.41 -0.37 2.13
C ASN A 184 15.30 0.68 3.25
N PHE A 185 15.52 1.95 2.90
CA PHE A 185 15.54 3.07 3.85
C PHE A 185 16.60 2.93 4.97
N THR A 186 17.68 2.17 4.72
CA THR A 186 18.77 1.96 5.68
C THR A 186 19.78 3.10 5.60
N LEU A 187 19.88 3.87 6.68
CA LEU A 187 20.80 5.00 6.74
C LEU A 187 22.28 4.55 6.74
N PRO A 188 23.17 5.25 6.02
CA PRO A 188 24.61 5.05 6.17
C PRO A 188 25.11 5.56 7.53
N GLU A 189 26.26 5.02 7.96
CA GLU A 189 26.95 5.53 9.14
C GLU A 189 27.28 7.03 8.96
N GLY A 190 27.03 7.83 9.99
CA GLY A 190 27.28 9.27 9.95
C GLY A 190 26.31 10.09 9.09
N ALA A 191 25.18 9.51 8.64
CA ALA A 191 24.14 10.24 7.92
C ALA A 191 23.74 11.53 8.67
N CYS A 192 23.73 12.66 7.97
CA CYS A 192 23.34 13.93 8.56
C CYS A 192 21.83 13.97 8.86
N ARG A 193 21.38 14.89 9.72
CA ARG A 193 19.96 15.01 10.11
C ARG A 193 19.01 15.16 8.91
N SER A 194 19.41 15.85 7.85
CA SER A 194 18.59 15.98 6.63
C SER A 194 18.43 14.67 5.88
N TRP A 195 19.46 13.82 5.87
CA TRP A 195 19.37 12.48 5.27
C TRP A 195 18.51 11.56 6.14
N GLN A 196 18.66 11.61 7.46
CA GLN A 196 17.79 10.88 8.40
C GLN A 196 16.32 11.24 8.19
N ALA A 197 16.01 12.54 8.17
CA ALA A 197 14.65 13.02 7.92
C ALA A 197 14.11 12.60 6.54
N LEU A 198 14.97 12.59 5.51
CA LEU A 198 14.58 12.13 4.17
C LEU A 198 14.16 10.67 4.21
N TYR A 199 14.95 9.78 4.81
CA TYR A 199 14.63 8.35 4.79
C TYR A 199 13.40 8.03 5.65
N VAL A 200 13.24 8.70 6.79
CA VAL A 200 12.01 8.60 7.59
C VAL A 200 10.79 9.02 6.77
N GLY A 201 10.87 10.16 6.07
CA GLY A 201 9.73 10.66 5.30
C GLY A 201 9.43 9.83 4.03
N VAL A 202 10.46 9.33 3.32
CA VAL A 202 10.24 8.45 2.16
C VAL A 202 9.69 7.09 2.60
N ALA A 203 10.15 6.55 3.73
CA ALA A 203 9.59 5.31 4.28
C ALA A 203 8.10 5.51 4.66
N GLN A 204 7.75 6.61 5.33
CA GLN A 204 6.36 6.93 5.66
C GLN A 204 5.50 7.07 4.40
N LEU A 205 5.97 7.80 3.39
CA LEU A 205 5.28 7.92 2.10
C LEU A 205 5.02 6.56 1.45
N ALA A 206 6.02 5.67 1.46
CA ALA A 206 5.89 4.33 0.90
C ALA A 206 4.87 3.49 1.67
N GLU A 207 4.89 3.54 3.01
CA GLU A 207 3.92 2.86 3.86
C GLU A 207 2.49 3.36 3.63
N ASP A 208 2.32 4.68 3.56
CA ASP A 208 1.04 5.34 3.33
C ASP A 208 0.49 4.99 1.94
N LEU A 209 1.33 4.97 0.90
CA LEU A 209 0.89 4.63 -0.45
C LEU A 209 0.51 3.15 -0.57
N VAL A 210 1.21 2.25 0.13
CA VAL A 210 0.83 0.82 0.18
C VAL A 210 -0.52 0.63 0.87
N GLU A 211 -0.76 1.34 1.99
CA GLU A 211 -2.06 1.28 2.69
C GLU A 211 -3.18 1.87 1.83
N HIS A 212 -2.92 3.02 1.20
CA HIS A 212 -3.83 3.69 0.28
C HIS A 212 -4.32 2.73 -0.81
N ILE A 213 -3.39 2.16 -1.59
CA ILE A 213 -3.69 1.23 -2.68
C ILE A 213 -4.42 -0.01 -2.15
N HIS A 214 -4.08 -0.49 -0.95
CA HIS A 214 -4.79 -1.61 -0.33
C HIS A 214 -6.27 -1.30 -0.08
N LEU A 215 -6.55 -0.15 0.54
CA LEU A 215 -7.93 0.28 0.82
C LEU A 215 -8.74 0.37 -0.46
N GLU A 216 -8.13 0.82 -1.54
CA GLU A 216 -8.80 0.88 -2.84
C GLU A 216 -8.99 -0.50 -3.46
N ASN A 217 -7.89 -1.22 -3.71
CA ASN A 217 -7.89 -2.48 -4.47
C ASN A 217 -8.68 -3.60 -3.79
N ASN A 218 -8.64 -3.66 -2.45
CA ASN A 218 -9.11 -4.82 -1.70
C ASN A 218 -10.28 -4.51 -0.76
N VAL A 219 -10.62 -3.22 -0.55
CA VAL A 219 -11.76 -2.84 0.30
C VAL A 219 -12.81 -2.07 -0.48
N LEU A 220 -12.44 -1.02 -1.21
CA LEU A 220 -13.39 -0.14 -1.90
C LEU A 220 -13.83 -0.73 -3.24
N PHE A 221 -12.89 -0.99 -4.16
CA PHE A 221 -13.19 -1.44 -5.53
C PHE A 221 -14.00 -2.74 -5.58
N PRO A 222 -13.75 -3.76 -4.75
CA PRO A 222 -14.55 -4.99 -4.76
C PRO A 222 -16.03 -4.79 -4.45
N ARG A 223 -16.42 -3.67 -3.80
CA ARG A 223 -17.83 -3.34 -3.53
C ARG A 223 -18.59 -2.89 -4.78
N PHE A 224 -17.87 -2.55 -5.86
CA PHE A 224 -18.43 -2.01 -7.10
C PHE A 224 -18.06 -2.84 -8.33
N ALA A 225 -17.17 -3.81 -8.19
CA ALA A 225 -16.99 -4.82 -9.23
C ALA A 225 -18.29 -5.61 -9.35
N VAL A 226 -18.87 -5.64 -10.56
CA VAL A 226 -19.88 -6.65 -10.88
C VAL A 226 -19.22 -7.98 -10.57
N ALA A 227 -19.84 -8.81 -9.73
CA ALA A 227 -19.34 -10.16 -9.48
C ALA A 227 -19.19 -10.84 -10.84
N GLU A 228 -17.97 -10.89 -11.38
CA GLU A 228 -17.68 -11.78 -12.48
C GLU A 228 -18.01 -13.15 -11.92
N SER A 229 -19.01 -13.77 -12.54
CA SER A 229 -19.45 -15.10 -12.17
C SER A 229 -18.22 -15.99 -12.26
N ARG A 230 -17.67 -16.39 -11.11
CA ARG A 230 -16.61 -17.39 -11.05
C ARG A 230 -17.12 -18.62 -11.81
N PRO A 231 -16.45 -19.06 -12.89
CA PRO A 231 -16.81 -20.30 -13.55
C PRO A 231 -16.64 -21.50 -12.61
#